data_AF-A0A2E0SQF6-F1
#
_entry.id   AF-A0A2E0SQF6-F1
#
_cell.length_a   1.000
_cell.length_b   1.000
_cell.length_c   1.000
_cell.angle_alpha   90.00
_cell.angle_beta   90.00
_cell.angle_gamma   90.00
#
_symmetry.space_group_name_H-M   'P 1'
#
loop_
_entity.id
_entity.type
_entity.pdbx_description
1 polymer ?
#
loop_
_entity_poly.entity_id
_entity_poly.type
_entity_poly.pdbx_seq_one_letter_code
_entity_poly.pdbx_strand_id
1 'polypeptide(L)'
;MNTTADRKFFSVDDANRMLPLVSAIVADIVELYNDVHERRNRLARVRHHSSKNTRAEDNPYEEEVLQIEKELEADIDRLDEFVDELQKLGIELKDPVKGLVDFPTYHQGREAYLCWMLGEPEVAFWHDLDAGFGGRQPIEKESITEL
;
A
#
# COMPACT_ATOMS: atom_id res chain seq x y z
N MET A 1 -13.22 -10.48 -20.25
CA MET A 1 -12.08 -10.56 -21.17
C MET A 1 -10.90 -9.94 -20.42
N ASN A 2 -9.91 -10.75 -20.05
CA ASN A 2 -8.74 -10.28 -19.30
C ASN A 2 -7.89 -9.42 -20.22
N THR A 3 -7.95 -8.10 -20.05
CA THR A 3 -6.92 -7.21 -20.55
C THR A 3 -5.70 -7.43 -19.66
N THR A 4 -4.76 -8.27 -20.07
CA THR A 4 -3.39 -8.18 -19.56
C THR A 4 -2.91 -6.79 -19.96
N ALA A 5 -3.09 -5.81 -19.07
CA ALA A 5 -2.43 -4.53 -19.19
C ALA A 5 -0.94 -4.81 -19.37
N ASP A 6 -0.32 -4.21 -20.39
CA ASP A 6 1.11 -4.33 -20.64
C ASP A 6 1.84 -3.96 -19.34
N ARG A 7 2.45 -4.96 -18.70
CA ARG A 7 3.09 -4.77 -17.40
C ARG A 7 4.34 -3.93 -17.62
N LYS A 8 4.39 -2.77 -16.97
CA LYS A 8 5.57 -1.89 -17.07
C LYS A 8 6.71 -2.50 -16.23
N PHE A 9 7.87 -2.67 -16.87
CA PHE A 9 9.10 -3.09 -16.21
C PHE A 9 10.03 -1.90 -15.99
N PHE A 10 10.80 -1.95 -14.91
CA PHE A 10 11.65 -0.85 -14.44
C PHE A 10 13.10 -1.28 -14.35
N SER A 11 14.01 -0.39 -14.78
CA SER A 11 15.39 -0.40 -14.28
C SER A 11 15.46 0.21 -12.87
N VAL A 12 16.58 0.00 -12.18
CA VAL A 12 16.83 0.65 -10.87
C VAL A 12 16.82 2.17 -10.99
N ASP A 13 17.38 2.70 -12.07
CA ASP A 13 17.43 4.13 -12.33
C ASP A 13 16.03 4.71 -12.60
N ASP A 14 15.19 3.99 -13.36
CA ASP A 14 13.78 4.37 -13.55
C ASP A 14 13.00 4.36 -12.24
N ALA A 15 13.16 3.32 -11.43
CA ALA A 15 12.49 3.21 -10.14
C ALA A 15 12.93 4.35 -9.20
N ASN A 16 14.23 4.63 -9.11
CA ASN A 16 14.78 5.74 -8.33
C ASN A 16 14.28 7.11 -8.78
N ARG A 17 14.16 7.34 -10.10
CA ARG A 17 13.59 8.59 -10.65
C ARG A 17 12.12 8.80 -10.26
N MET A 18 11.38 7.73 -10.00
CA MET A 18 9.98 7.80 -9.60
C MET A 18 9.79 8.02 -8.09
N LEU A 19 10.80 7.78 -7.26
CA LEU A 19 10.68 7.85 -5.81
C LEU A 19 10.12 9.17 -5.26
N PRO A 20 10.40 10.37 -5.82
CA PRO A 20 9.77 11.58 -5.32
C PRO A 20 8.25 11.55 -5.36
N LEU A 21 7.66 11.02 -6.45
CA LEU A 21 6.21 10.86 -6.58
C LEU A 21 5.71 9.68 -5.75
N VAL A 22 6.38 8.53 -5.87
CA VAL A 22 5.97 7.29 -5.17
C VAL A 22 6.02 7.48 -3.66
N SER A 23 7.03 8.15 -3.14
CA SER A 23 7.15 8.43 -1.71
C SER A 23 6.03 9.31 -1.19
N ALA A 24 5.51 10.25 -1.99
CA ALA A 24 4.37 11.07 -1.58
C ALA A 24 3.10 10.22 -1.47
N ILE A 25 2.80 9.44 -2.52
CA ILE A 25 1.61 8.56 -2.55
C ILE A 25 1.68 7.52 -1.42
N VAL A 26 2.83 6.87 -1.24
CA VAL A 26 3.02 5.85 -0.21
C VAL A 26 2.95 6.45 1.20
N ALA A 27 3.44 7.67 1.41
CA ALA A 27 3.28 8.35 2.69
C ALA A 27 1.80 8.59 3.01
N ASP A 28 1.02 9.08 2.05
CA ASP A 28 -0.42 9.30 2.20
C ASP A 28 -1.16 7.99 2.49
N ILE A 29 -0.80 6.89 1.81
CA ILE A 29 -1.33 5.55 2.09
C ILE A 29 -1.04 5.12 3.53
N VAL A 30 0.21 5.23 3.98
CA VAL A 30 0.62 4.80 5.33
C VAL A 30 -0.12 5.60 6.39
N GLU A 31 -0.20 6.92 6.24
CA GLU A 31 -0.91 7.79 7.18
C GLU A 31 -2.40 7.41 7.26
N LEU A 32 -3.08 7.36 6.11
CA LEU A 32 -4.51 7.11 6.04
C LEU A 32 -4.86 5.68 6.47
N TYR A 33 -4.05 4.69 6.12
CA TYR A 33 -4.26 3.29 6.52
C TYR A 33 -4.23 3.14 8.05
N ASN A 34 -3.25 3.77 8.70
CA ASN A 34 -3.13 3.71 10.16
C ASN A 34 -4.33 4.38 10.86
N ASP A 35 -4.77 5.53 10.35
CA ASP A 35 -5.92 6.25 10.89
C ASP A 35 -7.24 5.47 10.69
N VAL A 36 -7.47 4.91 9.49
CA VAL A 36 -8.61 4.02 9.21
C VAL A 36 -8.59 2.80 10.13
N HIS A 37 -7.43 2.18 10.34
CA HIS A 37 -7.28 1.02 11.21
C HIS A 37 -7.61 1.36 12.68
N GLU A 38 -7.11 2.49 13.19
CA GLU A 38 -7.38 2.96 14.54
C GLU A 38 -8.87 3.28 14.74
N ARG A 39 -9.46 4.05 13.82
CA ARG A 39 -10.88 4.43 13.88
C ARG A 39 -11.80 3.22 13.81
N ARG A 40 -11.52 2.23 12.95
CA ARG A 40 -12.25 0.95 12.92
C ARG A 40 -12.21 0.23 14.26
N ASN A 41 -11.02 0.11 14.86
CA ASN A 41 -10.85 -0.58 16.14
C ASN A 41 -11.60 0.13 17.26
N ARG A 42 -11.56 1.47 17.29
CA ARG A 42 -12.32 2.28 18.25
C ARG A 42 -13.83 2.10 18.08
N LEU A 43 -14.32 2.16 16.84
CA LEU A 43 -15.74 1.99 16.54
C LEU A 43 -16.25 0.60 16.93
N ALA A 44 -15.50 -0.47 16.62
CA ALA A 44 -15.85 -1.83 17.00
C ALA A 44 -15.99 -1.98 18.53
N ARG A 45 -15.12 -1.33 19.30
CA ARG A 45 -15.22 -1.29 20.77
C ARG A 45 -16.47 -0.57 21.23
N VAL A 46 -16.79 0.61 20.68
CA VAL A 46 -18.00 1.36 21.05
C VAL A 46 -19.26 0.52 20.80
N ARG A 47 -19.39 -0.07 19.60
CA ARG A 47 -20.53 -0.93 19.25
C ARG A 47 -20.68 -2.14 20.17
N HIS A 48 -19.58 -2.81 20.49
CA HIS A 48 -19.61 -3.96 21.39
C HIS A 48 -20.02 -3.59 22.83
N HIS A 49 -19.70 -2.38 23.31
CA HIS A 49 -20.12 -1.91 24.64
C HIS A 49 -21.57 -1.43 24.65
N SER A 50 -22.03 -0.71 23.62
CA SER A 50 -23.42 -0.24 23.51
C SER A 50 -24.41 -1.39 23.38
N SER A 51 -24.10 -2.41 22.59
CA SER A 51 -24.96 -3.59 22.40
C SER A 51 -25.21 -4.41 23.68
N LYS A 52 -24.36 -4.28 24.72
CA LYS A 52 -24.54 -4.97 26.00
C LYS A 52 -25.36 -4.19 27.03
N ASN A 53 -25.49 -2.87 26.87
CA ASN A 53 -26.01 -1.99 27.91
C ASN A 53 -27.28 -1.22 27.50
N THR A 54 -27.62 -1.12 26.21
CA THR A 54 -28.75 -0.30 25.76
C THR A 54 -29.35 -0.83 24.45
N ARG A 55 -30.66 -0.68 24.24
CA ARG A 55 -31.29 -0.91 22.92
C ARG A 55 -30.84 0.20 21.96
N ALA A 56 -30.56 -0.13 20.69
CA ALA A 56 -30.06 0.82 19.69
C ALA A 56 -30.95 2.07 19.52
N GLU A 57 -32.27 1.91 19.73
CA GLU A 57 -33.27 2.97 19.61
C GLU A 57 -33.18 4.05 20.73
N ASP A 58 -32.49 3.76 21.84
CA ASP A 58 -32.32 4.66 23.00
C ASP A 58 -30.89 5.20 23.16
N ASN A 59 -30.00 4.96 22.19
CA ASN A 59 -28.60 5.35 22.29
C ASN A 59 -28.37 6.77 21.69
N PRO A 60 -28.08 7.80 22.50
CA PRO A 60 -27.90 9.18 22.03
C PRO A 60 -26.64 9.37 21.17
N TYR A 61 -25.80 8.35 21.01
CA TYR A 61 -24.57 8.38 20.23
C TYR A 61 -24.72 7.74 18.83
N GLU A 62 -25.90 7.25 18.44
CA GLU A 62 -26.07 6.57 17.13
C GLU A 62 -25.79 7.47 15.93
N GLU A 63 -26.22 8.74 15.96
CA GLU A 63 -25.96 9.68 14.86
C GLU A 63 -24.45 9.95 14.68
N GLU A 64 -23.72 10.11 15.80
CA GLU A 64 -22.26 10.28 15.79
C GLU A 64 -21.56 9.02 15.25
N VAL A 65 -22.03 7.84 15.64
CA VAL A 65 -21.53 6.56 15.13
C VAL A 65 -21.73 6.42 13.61
N LEU A 66 -22.93 6.76 13.11
CA LEU A 66 -23.22 6.72 11.68
C LEU A 66 -22.36 7.71 10.88
N GLN A 67 -22.11 8.90 11.44
CA GLN A 67 -21.24 9.89 10.81
C GLN A 67 -19.79 9.38 10.72
N ILE A 68 -19.26 8.79 11.80
CA ILE A 68 -17.93 8.17 11.81
C ILE A 68 -17.83 7.03 10.78
N GLU A 69 -18.88 6.20 10.65
CA GLU A 69 -18.91 5.14 9.63
C GLU A 69 -18.84 5.67 8.21
N LYS A 70 -19.56 6.75 7.93
CA LYS A 70 -19.56 7.39 6.62
C LYS A 70 -18.19 8.01 6.28
N GLU A 71 -17.56 8.67 7.26
CA GLU A 71 -16.20 9.22 7.10
C GLU A 71 -15.19 8.11 6.84
N LEU A 72 -15.30 7.01 7.58
CA LEU A 72 -14.44 5.84 7.42
C LEU A 72 -14.60 5.20 6.03
N GLU A 73 -15.83 5.12 5.52
CA GLU A 73 -16.10 4.62 4.15
C GLU A 73 -15.43 5.51 3.10
N ALA A 74 -15.56 6.84 3.22
CA ALA A 74 -14.90 7.77 2.31
C ALA A 74 -13.37 7.68 2.35
N ASP A 75 -12.79 7.42 3.52
CA ASP A 75 -11.33 7.25 3.65
C ASP A 75 -10.85 5.91 3.10
N ILE A 76 -11.68 4.87 3.13
CA ILE A 76 -11.39 3.59 2.45
C ILE A 76 -11.39 3.79 0.94
N ASP A 77 -12.39 4.49 0.40
CA ASP A 77 -12.44 4.81 -1.03
C ASP A 77 -11.18 5.59 -1.45
N ARG A 78 -10.74 6.55 -0.62
CA ARG A 78 -9.52 7.31 -0.88
C ARG A 78 -8.24 6.46 -0.79
N LEU A 79 -8.18 5.48 0.10
CA LEU A 79 -7.08 4.50 0.11
C LEU A 79 -7.03 3.72 -1.21
N ASP A 80 -8.18 3.26 -1.69
CA ASP A 80 -8.28 2.53 -2.95
C ASP A 80 -7.84 3.41 -4.14
N GLU A 81 -8.17 4.71 -4.13
CA GLU A 81 -7.69 5.67 -5.13
C GLU A 81 -6.15 5.76 -5.17
N PHE A 82 -5.49 5.85 -4.02
CA PHE A 82 -4.02 5.87 -3.96
C PHE A 82 -3.38 4.56 -4.43
N VAL A 83 -4.00 3.42 -4.08
CA VAL A 83 -3.56 2.10 -4.56
C VAL A 83 -3.68 2.01 -6.07
N ASP A 84 -4.80 2.50 -6.63
CA ASP A 84 -5.02 2.56 -8.07
C ASP A 84 -4.02 3.49 -8.77
N GLU A 85 -3.63 4.61 -8.15
CA GLU A 85 -2.57 5.48 -8.67
C GLU A 85 -1.23 4.73 -8.79
N LEU A 86 -0.82 3.99 -7.76
CA LEU A 86 0.39 3.15 -7.83
C LEU A 86 0.27 2.09 -8.93
N GLN A 87 -0.87 1.42 -9.05
CA GLN A 87 -1.10 0.41 -10.09
C GLN A 87 -1.04 1.02 -11.50
N LYS A 88 -1.61 2.21 -11.71
CA LYS A 88 -1.51 2.95 -12.99
C LYS A 88 -0.07 3.33 -13.33
N LEU A 89 0.77 3.55 -12.32
CA LEU A 89 2.20 3.76 -12.49
C LEU A 89 2.97 2.47 -12.79
N GLY A 90 2.35 1.29 -12.62
CA GLY A 90 2.99 -0.02 -12.76
C GLY A 90 3.63 -0.54 -11.47
N ILE A 91 3.29 0.05 -10.32
CA ILE A 91 3.89 -0.22 -9.01
C ILE A 91 2.90 -1.00 -8.15
N GLU A 92 3.39 -1.96 -7.39
CA GLU A 92 2.56 -2.83 -6.57
C GLU A 92 2.76 -2.54 -5.08
N LEU A 93 1.69 -2.11 -4.40
CA LEU A 93 1.70 -2.00 -2.94
C LEU A 93 1.73 -3.39 -2.30
N LYS A 94 2.67 -3.62 -1.39
CA LYS A 94 2.85 -4.90 -0.67
C LYS A 94 2.53 -4.82 0.80
N ASP A 95 2.90 -3.73 1.48
CA ASP A 95 2.60 -3.53 2.89
C ASP A 95 2.18 -2.06 3.12
N PRO A 96 0.88 -1.77 3.31
CA PRO A 96 0.39 -0.41 3.57
C PRO A 96 0.80 0.12 4.95
N VAL A 97 1.18 -0.75 5.90
CA VAL A 97 1.58 -0.33 7.25
C VAL A 97 2.99 0.24 7.22
N LYS A 98 3.89 -0.42 6.48
CA LYS A 98 5.29 -0.01 6.36
C LYS A 98 5.59 0.84 5.13
N GLY A 99 4.64 0.95 4.20
CA GLY A 99 4.85 1.61 2.92
C GLY A 99 5.81 0.81 2.03
N LEU A 100 5.63 -0.51 1.95
CA LEU A 100 6.42 -1.38 1.09
C LEU A 100 5.78 -1.46 -0.29
N VAL A 101 6.56 -1.17 -1.33
CA VAL A 101 6.14 -1.30 -2.73
C VAL A 101 7.18 -2.05 -3.56
N ASP A 102 6.69 -2.69 -4.62
CA ASP A 102 7.48 -3.43 -5.58
C ASP A 102 7.33 -2.83 -6.99
N PHE A 103 8.46 -2.74 -7.69
CA PHE A 103 8.57 -2.37 -9.10
C PHE A 103 8.90 -3.64 -9.89
N PRO A 104 8.05 -4.08 -10.84
CA PRO A 104 8.39 -5.20 -11.71
C PRO A 104 9.68 -4.93 -12.50
N THR A 105 10.57 -5.91 -12.59
CA THR A 105 11.84 -5.77 -13.32
C THR A 105 12.25 -7.08 -13.99
N TYR A 106 13.28 -7.03 -14.83
CA TYR A 106 14.03 -8.20 -15.28
C TYR A 106 15.41 -8.21 -14.63
N HIS A 107 15.71 -9.29 -13.91
CA HIS A 107 17.03 -9.53 -13.33
C HIS A 107 17.61 -10.78 -13.97
N GLN A 108 18.79 -10.71 -14.61
CA GLN A 108 19.43 -11.88 -15.25
C GLN A 108 18.51 -12.69 -16.21
N GLY A 109 17.64 -12.00 -16.97
CA GLY A 109 16.75 -12.62 -17.96
C GLY A 109 15.51 -13.31 -17.39
N ARG A 110 15.22 -13.13 -16.09
CA ARG A 110 14.01 -13.60 -15.41
C ARG A 110 13.27 -12.43 -14.79
N GLU A 111 11.95 -12.52 -14.72
CA GLU A 111 11.15 -11.53 -14.01
C GLU A 111 11.49 -11.56 -12.52
N ALA A 112 11.53 -10.38 -11.92
CA ALA A 112 11.78 -10.16 -10.50
C ALA A 112 11.08 -8.87 -10.07
N TYR A 113 11.25 -8.46 -8.82
CA TYR A 113 10.84 -7.15 -8.33
C TYR A 113 12.02 -6.40 -7.73
N LEU A 114 12.05 -5.10 -7.96
CA LEU A 114 12.80 -4.16 -7.13
C LEU A 114 11.90 -3.72 -5.98
N CYS A 115 12.45 -3.66 -4.78
CA CYS A 115 11.67 -3.46 -3.57
C CYS A 115 12.13 -2.17 -2.87
N TRP A 116 11.18 -1.34 -2.49
CA TRP A 116 11.42 -0.08 -1.78
C TRP A 116 10.44 0.09 -0.64
N MET A 117 10.94 0.58 0.50
CA MET A 117 10.14 0.87 1.68
C MET A 117 10.21 2.36 2.00
N LEU A 118 9.09 2.93 2.42
CA LEU A 118 9.02 4.32 2.85
C LEU A 118 10.12 4.65 3.87
N GLY A 119 10.90 5.70 3.56
CA GLY A 119 12.06 6.12 4.35
C GLY A 119 13.40 5.60 3.84
N GLU A 120 13.44 4.65 2.92
CA GLU A 120 14.66 4.27 2.20
C GLU A 120 15.02 5.37 1.18
N PRO A 121 16.30 5.79 1.09
CA PRO A 121 16.70 6.90 0.21
C PRO A 121 16.70 6.53 -1.28
N GLU A 122 16.82 5.23 -1.59
CA GLU A 122 16.91 4.70 -2.95
C GLU A 122 16.42 3.25 -2.98
N VAL A 123 16.11 2.76 -4.17
CA VAL A 123 15.83 1.35 -4.43
C VAL A 123 17.14 0.56 -4.39
N ALA A 124 17.37 -0.15 -3.30
CA ALA A 124 18.62 -0.89 -3.05
C ALA A 124 18.44 -2.41 -2.98
N PHE A 125 17.20 -2.90 -3.06
CA PHE A 125 16.87 -4.31 -2.91
C PHE A 125 16.05 -4.83 -4.09
N TRP A 126 16.21 -6.11 -4.38
CA TRP A 126 15.37 -6.86 -5.30
C TRP A 126 14.97 -8.20 -4.67
N HIS A 127 13.97 -8.86 -5.22
CA HIS A 127 13.66 -10.24 -4.87
C HIS A 127 13.00 -10.95 -6.05
N ASP A 128 13.10 -12.29 -6.02
CA ASP A 128 12.39 -13.14 -6.96
C ASP A 128 10.87 -13.16 -6.70
N LEU A 129 10.09 -13.54 -7.72
CA LEU A 129 8.65 -13.75 -7.60
C LEU A 129 8.28 -14.76 -6.51
N ASP A 130 9.10 -15.80 -6.35
CA ASP A 130 8.83 -16.92 -5.45
C ASP A 130 9.45 -16.76 -4.04
N ALA A 131 10.22 -15.71 -3.80
CA ALA A 131 11.02 -15.58 -2.56
C ALA A 131 10.22 -15.08 -1.34
N GLY A 132 8.99 -14.59 -1.52
CA GLY A 132 8.15 -14.02 -0.47
C GLY A 132 8.75 -12.79 0.24
N PHE A 133 8.09 -12.30 1.28
CA PHE A 133 8.44 -11.05 2.00
C PHE A 133 9.85 -11.00 2.61
N GLY A 134 10.48 -12.15 2.88
CA GLY A 134 11.82 -12.24 3.50
C GLY A 134 12.97 -12.31 2.49
N GLY A 135 12.67 -12.30 1.19
CA GLY A 135 13.63 -12.57 0.12
C GLY A 135 14.41 -11.37 -0.41
N ARG A 136 14.40 -10.21 0.29
CA ARG A 136 15.12 -9.00 -0.17
C ARG A 136 16.62 -9.26 -0.27
N GLN A 137 17.15 -9.18 -1.47
CA GLN A 137 18.56 -9.28 -1.79
C GLN A 137 19.09 -7.90 -2.18
N PRO A 138 20.29 -7.51 -1.71
CA PRO A 138 20.88 -6.24 -2.11
C PRO A 138 21.15 -6.25 -3.62
N ILE A 139 20.98 -5.09 -4.25
CA ILE A 139 21.35 -4.90 -5.65
C ILE A 139 22.87 -4.72 -5.72
N GLU A 140 23.56 -5.68 -6.33
CA GLU A 140 24.97 -5.53 -6.66
C GLU A 140 25.12 -4.65 -7.91
N LYS A 141 26.07 -3.70 -7.89
CA LYS A 141 26.26 -2.66 -8.92
C LYS A 141 26.47 -3.18 -10.36
N GLU A 142 26.62 -4.48 -10.57
CA GLU A 142 26.98 -5.12 -11.84
C GLU A 142 25.87 -6.01 -12.43
N SER A 143 24.75 -6.21 -11.73
CA SER A 143 23.83 -7.33 -12.04
C SER A 143 22.47 -6.96 -12.66
N ILE A 144 22.21 -5.70 -13.00
CA ILE A 144 20.94 -5.31 -13.62
C ILE A 144 21.22 -4.77 -15.01
N THR A 145 21.10 -5.67 -15.98
CA THR A 145 21.24 -5.37 -17.40
C THR A 145 20.22 -4.30 -17.80
N GLU A 146 20.72 -3.19 -18.35
CA GLU A 146 19.88 -2.21 -19.07
C GLU A 146 19.10 -2.94 -20.17
N LEU A 147 17.79 -2.70 -20.22
CA LEU A 147 16.87 -3.24 -21.24
C LEU A 147 17.21 -2.71 -22.64
#